data_AF-A0A6L6ADS8-F1
#
_entry.id   AF-A0A6L6ADS8-F1
#
_cell.length_a   1.000
_cell.length_b   1.000
_cell.length_c   1.000
_cell.angle_alpha   90.00
_cell.angle_beta   90.00
_cell.angle_gamma   90.00
#
_symmetry.space_group_name_H-M   'P 1'
#
loop_
_entity.id
_entity.type
_entity.pdbx_description
1 polymer ?
#
loop_
_entity_poly.entity_id
_entity_poly.type
_entity_poly.pdbx_seq_one_letter_code
_entity_poly.pdbx_strand_id
1 'polypeptide(L)'
;MDFKLITAAIGILFVFIYAFGSGIWVSSSPGWYSSLNRPSWQPPSAFIGLIWPYNFAVLGIASYQVSRTLTRFENVTWLVFFGLSIAAALTWAYQFYVPHNFLYASLALTSAALLTLPMLLLTFRASLAMGLLLVPYQIWVAIAASLAWGYLAKN
;
A
#
# COMPACT_ATOMS: atom_id res chain seq x y z
N MET A 1 4.14 -24.34 -15.91
CA MET A 1 4.60 -22.95 -15.74
C MET A 1 5.62 -22.91 -14.61
N ASP A 2 6.72 -22.17 -14.77
CA ASP A 2 7.73 -21.98 -13.71
C ASP A 2 7.10 -21.30 -12.48
N PHE A 3 7.32 -21.85 -11.29
CA PHE A 3 6.84 -21.29 -10.02
C PHE A 3 7.24 -19.82 -9.85
N LYS A 4 8.45 -19.46 -10.27
CA LYS A 4 8.96 -18.08 -10.16
C LYS A 4 8.16 -17.11 -11.04
N LEU A 5 7.82 -17.53 -12.25
CA LEU A 5 6.99 -16.74 -13.17
C LEU A 5 5.56 -16.59 -12.64
N ILE A 6 4.99 -17.65 -12.04
CA ILE A 6 3.66 -17.60 -11.44
C ILE A 6 3.64 -16.58 -10.30
N THR A 7 4.58 -16.66 -9.35
CA THR A 7 4.58 -15.77 -8.18
C THR A 7 4.84 -14.31 -8.55
N ALA A 8 5.71 -14.05 -9.54
CA ALA A 8 5.88 -12.71 -10.10
C ALA A 8 4.57 -12.18 -10.71
N ALA A 9 3.90 -12.99 -11.54
CA ALA A 9 2.66 -12.59 -12.19
C ALA A 9 1.54 -12.29 -11.18
N ILE A 10 1.43 -13.09 -10.11
CA ILE A 10 0.46 -12.85 -9.03
C ILE A 10 0.75 -11.53 -8.32
N GLY A 11 1.99 -11.24 -7.96
CA GLY A 11 2.31 -9.98 -7.28
C GLY A 11 2.12 -8.77 -8.19
N ILE A 12 2.42 -8.87 -9.48
CA ILE A 12 2.11 -7.81 -10.46
C ILE A 12 0.59 -7.61 -10.57
N LEU A 13 -0.19 -8.69 -10.61
CA LEU A 13 -1.66 -8.61 -10.60
C LEU A 13 -2.18 -7.90 -9.33
N PHE A 14 -1.59 -8.19 -8.16
CA PHE A 14 -1.91 -7.50 -6.91
C PHE A 14 -1.63 -5.99 -6.99
N VAL A 15 -0.55 -5.56 -7.63
CA VAL A 15 -0.28 -4.12 -7.87
C VAL A 15 -1.40 -3.48 -8.70
N PHE A 16 -1.85 -4.15 -9.77
CA PHE A 16 -2.95 -3.65 -10.58
C PHE A 16 -4.25 -3.56 -9.79
N ILE A 17 -4.61 -4.62 -9.05
CA ILE A 17 -5.78 -4.61 -8.18
C ILE A 17 -5.72 -3.45 -7.18
N TYR A 18 -4.54 -3.21 -6.61
CA TYR A 18 -4.35 -2.11 -5.66
C TYR A 18 -4.53 -0.74 -6.34
N ALA A 19 -3.83 -0.49 -7.45
CA ALA A 19 -3.88 0.78 -8.16
C ALA A 19 -5.29 1.11 -8.67
N PHE A 20 -5.95 0.16 -9.34
CA PHE A 20 -7.30 0.38 -9.88
C PHE A 20 -8.37 0.40 -8.79
N GLY A 21 -8.32 -0.54 -7.83
CA GLY A 21 -9.30 -0.63 -6.76
C GLY A 21 -9.30 0.61 -5.86
N SER A 22 -8.11 1.12 -5.50
CA SER A 22 -8.00 2.35 -4.72
C SER A 22 -8.49 3.57 -5.52
N GLY A 23 -8.20 3.64 -6.82
CA GLY A 23 -8.70 4.70 -7.70
C GLY A 23 -10.22 4.78 -7.73
N ILE A 24 -10.91 3.64 -7.81
CA ILE A 24 -12.39 3.57 -7.77
C ILE A 24 -12.92 4.19 -6.47
N TRP A 25 -12.42 3.76 -5.31
CA TRP A 25 -12.91 4.26 -4.02
C TRP A 25 -12.58 5.73 -3.78
N VAL A 26 -11.36 6.18 -4.09
CA VAL A 26 -10.97 7.59 -3.92
C VAL A 26 -11.84 8.51 -4.79
N SER A 27 -12.33 8.03 -5.94
CA SER A 27 -13.18 8.79 -6.84
C SER A 27 -14.68 8.76 -6.52
N SER A 28 -15.12 8.00 -5.51
CA SER A 28 -16.55 7.75 -5.26
C SER A 28 -17.34 8.98 -4.80
N SER A 29 -16.67 9.94 -4.18
CA SER A 29 -17.29 11.11 -3.54
C SER A 29 -16.60 12.42 -3.96
N PRO A 30 -16.84 12.91 -5.19
CA PRO A 30 -16.20 14.13 -5.69
C PRO A 30 -16.47 15.34 -4.79
N GLY A 31 -15.41 16.08 -4.41
CA GLY A 31 -15.51 17.29 -3.58
C GLY A 31 -15.60 17.06 -2.07
N TRP A 32 -15.97 15.85 -1.62
CA TRP A 32 -16.09 15.54 -0.18
C TRP A 32 -14.74 15.60 0.54
N TYR A 33 -13.68 15.00 -0.03
CA TYR A 33 -12.36 15.03 0.60
C TYR A 33 -11.84 16.46 0.79
N SER A 34 -12.16 17.36 -0.15
CA SER A 34 -11.74 18.76 -0.05
C SER A 34 -12.44 19.55 1.04
N SER A 35 -13.63 19.12 1.50
CA SER A 35 -14.41 19.80 2.55
C SER A 35 -14.00 19.43 3.98
N LEU A 36 -13.16 18.41 4.16
CA LEU A 36 -12.73 17.95 5.49
C LEU A 36 -11.74 18.91 6.15
N ASN A 37 -11.76 18.95 7.48
CA ASN A 37 -10.74 19.62 8.29
C ASN A 37 -9.43 18.82 8.22
N ARG A 38 -8.48 19.32 7.41
CA ARG A 38 -7.22 18.61 7.13
C ARG A 38 -6.23 18.75 8.31
N PRO A 39 -5.47 17.70 8.63
CA PRO A 39 -4.32 17.81 9.52
C PRO A 39 -3.28 18.81 8.97
N SER A 40 -2.72 19.67 9.82
CA SER A 40 -1.76 20.71 9.41
C SER A 40 -0.43 20.15 8.88
N TRP A 41 -0.11 18.91 9.24
CA TRP A 41 1.09 18.18 8.80
C TRP A 41 0.85 17.32 7.56
N GLN A 42 -0.32 17.41 6.91
CA GLN A 42 -0.57 16.68 5.67
C GLN A 42 0.39 17.13 4.57
N PRO A 43 1.10 16.20 3.89
CA PRO A 43 1.95 16.55 2.76
C PRO A 43 1.16 17.21 1.61
N PRO A 44 1.80 18.08 0.82
CA PRO A 44 1.17 18.71 -0.34
C PRO A 44 0.56 17.69 -1.30
N SER A 45 -0.57 18.02 -1.93
CA SER A 45 -1.28 17.11 -2.86
C SER A 45 -0.40 16.62 -4.02
N ALA A 46 0.51 17.47 -4.52
CA ALA A 46 1.47 17.10 -5.55
C ALA A 46 2.41 15.96 -5.11
N PHE A 47 2.82 15.93 -3.84
CA PHE A 47 3.62 14.84 -3.27
C PHE A 47 2.82 13.53 -3.25
N ILE A 48 1.55 13.59 -2.85
CA ILE A 48 0.64 12.44 -2.85
C ILE A 48 0.47 11.89 -4.28
N GLY A 49 0.33 12.78 -5.27
CA GLY A 49 0.23 12.39 -6.68
C GLY A 49 1.48 11.70 -7.24
N LEU A 50 2.67 12.02 -6.73
CA LEU A 50 3.94 11.45 -7.18
C LEU A 50 4.29 10.13 -6.47
N ILE A 51 4.04 10.04 -5.17
CA ILE A 51 4.48 8.91 -4.34
C ILE A 51 3.75 7.62 -4.71
N TRP A 52 2.47 7.68 -5.12
CA TRP A 52 1.69 6.49 -5.49
C TRP A 52 2.19 5.81 -6.77
N PRO A 53 2.35 6.50 -7.92
CA PRO A 53 2.95 5.91 -9.12
C PRO A 53 4.33 5.31 -8.86
N TYR A 54 5.17 6.02 -8.10
CA TYR A 54 6.47 5.49 -7.67
C TYR A 54 6.32 4.16 -6.91
N ASN A 55 5.47 4.14 -5.88
CA ASN A 55 5.26 2.94 -5.06
C ASN A 55 4.74 1.76 -5.88
N PHE A 56 3.77 1.98 -6.77
CA PHE A 56 3.24 0.90 -7.63
C PHE A 56 4.31 0.34 -8.57
N ALA A 57 5.14 1.19 -9.17
CA ALA A 57 6.24 0.74 -10.01
C ALA A 57 7.26 -0.10 -9.21
N VAL A 58 7.68 0.38 -8.04
CA VAL A 58 8.64 -0.34 -7.20
C VAL A 58 8.07 -1.67 -6.68
N LEU A 59 6.81 -1.71 -6.25
CA LEU A 59 6.15 -2.95 -5.80
C LEU A 59 6.08 -4.00 -6.90
N GLY A 60 5.81 -3.60 -8.14
CA GLY A 60 5.81 -4.49 -9.30
C GLY A 60 7.18 -5.08 -9.57
N ILE A 61 8.22 -4.24 -9.58
CA ILE A 61 9.62 -4.69 -9.76
C ILE A 61 10.07 -5.58 -8.59
N ALA A 62 9.69 -5.23 -7.36
CA ALA A 62 10.01 -6.00 -6.16
C ALA A 62 9.39 -7.41 -6.21
N SER A 63 8.15 -7.55 -6.69
CA SER A 63 7.52 -8.86 -6.89
C SER A 63 8.34 -9.74 -7.84
N TYR A 64 8.81 -9.20 -8.96
CA TYR A 64 9.68 -9.93 -9.88
C TYR A 64 11.02 -10.30 -9.24
N GLN A 65 11.68 -9.36 -8.54
CA GLN A 65 12.96 -9.63 -7.88
C GLN A 65 12.85 -10.71 -6.81
N VAL A 66 11.84 -10.62 -5.94
CA VAL A 66 11.59 -11.58 -4.86
C VAL A 66 11.31 -12.98 -5.42
N SER A 67 10.49 -13.07 -6.48
CA SER A 67 10.16 -14.34 -7.15
C SER A 67 11.39 -15.14 -7.59
N ARG A 68 12.46 -14.43 -7.98
CA ARG A 68 13.66 -15.04 -8.53
C ARG A 68 14.68 -15.44 -7.48
N THR A 69 14.75 -14.68 -6.39
CA THR A 69 15.86 -14.76 -5.42
C THR A 69 15.48 -15.51 -4.15
N LEU A 70 14.25 -15.35 -3.65
CA LEU A 70 13.85 -15.97 -2.39
C LEU A 70 13.49 -17.46 -2.56
N THR A 71 13.49 -18.18 -1.45
CA THR A 71 12.99 -19.56 -1.41
C THR A 71 11.49 -19.61 -1.73
N ARG A 72 10.96 -20.79 -2.05
CA ARG A 72 9.51 -20.97 -2.31
C ARG A 72 8.66 -20.51 -1.11
N PHE A 73 9.06 -20.88 0.11
CA PHE A 73 8.34 -20.50 1.32
C PHE A 73 8.32 -18.99 1.51
N GLU A 74 9.48 -18.34 1.45
CA GLU A 74 9.60 -16.89 1.58
C GLU A 74 8.83 -16.12 0.50
N ASN A 75 8.81 -16.64 -0.73
CA ASN A 75 8.00 -16.08 -1.82
C ASN A 75 6.50 -16.11 -1.52
N VAL A 76 6.00 -17.24 -1.03
CA VAL A 76 4.59 -17.37 -0.62
C VAL A 76 4.30 -16.45 0.56
N THR A 77 5.20 -16.39 1.56
CA THR A 77 5.07 -15.48 2.70
C THR A 77 5.00 -14.02 2.23
N TRP A 78 5.88 -13.60 1.32
CA TRP A 78 5.87 -12.25 0.76
C TRP A 78 4.54 -11.94 0.08
N LEU A 79 4.02 -12.86 -0.75
CA LEU A 79 2.73 -12.68 -1.43
C LEU A 79 1.54 -12.62 -0.48
N VAL A 80 1.53 -13.43 0.58
CA VAL A 80 0.47 -13.41 1.59
C VAL A 80 0.44 -12.06 2.30
N PHE A 81 1.57 -11.58 2.81
CA PHE A 81 1.65 -10.27 3.46
C PHE A 81 1.34 -9.13 2.49
N PHE A 82 1.79 -9.23 1.24
CA PHE A 82 1.47 -8.24 0.23
C PHE A 82 -0.03 -8.19 -0.07
N GLY A 83 -0.66 -9.33 -0.33
CA GLY A 83 -2.10 -9.43 -0.57
C GLY A 83 -2.94 -8.94 0.62
N LEU A 84 -2.57 -9.32 1.84
CA LEU A 84 -3.24 -8.83 3.05
C LEU A 84 -3.06 -7.32 3.24
N SER A 85 -1.87 -6.78 2.97
CA SER A 85 -1.62 -5.33 3.04
C SER A 85 -2.46 -4.55 2.04
N ILE A 86 -2.64 -5.09 0.82
CA ILE A 86 -3.50 -4.49 -0.21
C ILE A 86 -4.97 -4.57 0.20
N ALA A 87 -5.43 -5.72 0.70
CA ALA A 87 -6.79 -5.86 1.18
C ALA A 87 -7.11 -4.84 2.30
N ALA A 88 -6.17 -4.65 3.23
CA ALA A 88 -6.28 -3.66 4.28
C ALA A 88 -6.27 -2.21 3.72
N ALA A 89 -5.41 -1.90 2.75
CA ALA A 89 -5.37 -0.59 2.11
C ALA A 89 -6.63 -0.27 1.28
N LEU A 90 -7.17 -1.26 0.56
CA LEU A 90 -8.44 -1.10 -0.16
C LEU A 90 -9.62 -0.95 0.81
N THR A 91 -9.58 -1.66 1.95
CA THR A 91 -10.55 -1.48 3.04
C THR A 91 -10.48 -0.06 3.59
N TRP A 92 -9.28 0.49 3.79
CA TRP A 92 -9.13 1.90 4.16
C TRP A 92 -9.78 2.82 3.13
N ALA A 93 -9.44 2.65 1.84
CA ALA A 93 -9.97 3.52 0.79
C ALA A 93 -11.49 3.46 0.71
N TYR A 94 -12.06 2.25 0.79
CA TYR A 94 -13.51 2.07 0.85
C TYR A 94 -14.12 2.75 2.08
N GLN A 95 -13.66 2.40 3.30
CA GLN A 95 -14.22 2.93 4.54
C GLN A 95 -14.10 4.45 4.65
N PHE A 96 -13.00 5.02 4.14
CA PHE A 96 -12.76 6.46 4.19
C PHE A 96 -13.64 7.21 3.20
N TYR A 97 -13.69 6.81 1.93
CA TYR A 97 -14.33 7.60 0.87
C TYR A 97 -15.80 7.26 0.62
N VAL A 98 -16.26 6.07 1.00
CA VAL A 98 -17.62 5.60 0.70
C VAL A 98 -18.58 5.81 1.89
N PRO A 99 -18.47 5.11 3.04
CA PRO A 99 -19.32 5.35 4.20
C PRO A 99 -18.79 6.46 5.13
N HIS A 100 -17.64 7.07 4.81
CA HIS A 100 -16.99 8.10 5.64
C HIS A 100 -16.69 7.64 7.08
N ASN A 101 -16.36 6.35 7.27
CA ASN A 101 -16.04 5.77 8.56
C ASN A 101 -14.54 5.89 8.87
N PHE A 102 -14.17 7.00 9.53
CA PHE A 102 -12.78 7.32 9.82
C PHE A 102 -12.10 6.33 10.78
N LEU A 103 -12.84 5.73 11.72
CA LEU A 103 -12.26 4.79 12.68
C LEU A 103 -11.81 3.50 11.99
N TYR A 104 -12.69 2.84 11.24
CA TYR A 104 -12.33 1.62 10.53
C TYR A 104 -11.32 1.88 9.41
N ALA A 105 -11.39 3.06 8.76
CA ALA A 105 -10.36 3.47 7.83
C ALA A 105 -8.98 3.53 8.50
N SER A 106 -8.87 4.18 9.66
CA SER A 106 -7.60 4.35 10.39
C SER A 106 -7.03 3.02 10.87
N LEU A 107 -7.87 2.14 11.40
CA LEU A 107 -7.47 0.79 11.79
C LEU A 107 -6.97 -0.01 10.59
N ALA A 108 -7.71 -0.01 9.49
CA ALA A 108 -7.34 -0.75 8.28
C ALA A 108 -6.00 -0.26 7.70
N LEU A 109 -5.77 1.06 7.63
CA LEU A 109 -4.51 1.58 7.09
C LEU A 109 -3.33 1.35 8.04
N THR A 110 -3.57 1.35 9.35
CA THR A 110 -2.57 0.95 10.35
C THR A 110 -2.20 -0.52 10.17
N SER A 111 -3.19 -1.40 9.99
CA SER A 111 -2.95 -2.81 9.67
C SER A 111 -2.16 -2.97 8.37
N ALA A 112 -2.48 -2.20 7.32
CA ALA A 112 -1.71 -2.21 6.08
C ALA A 112 -0.24 -1.86 6.34
N ALA A 113 0.04 -0.78 7.07
CA ALA A 113 1.41 -0.35 7.38
C ALA A 113 2.21 -1.38 8.21
N LEU A 114 1.55 -2.17 9.07
CA LEU A 114 2.19 -3.26 9.80
C LEU A 114 2.43 -4.49 8.91
N LEU A 115 1.45 -4.83 8.06
CA LEU A 115 1.53 -5.96 7.14
C LEU A 115 2.59 -5.75 6.04
N THR A 116 2.98 -4.51 5.74
CA THR A 116 4.08 -4.24 4.81
C THR A 116 5.47 -4.48 5.41
N LEU A 117 5.63 -4.56 6.74
CA LEU A 117 6.94 -4.75 7.37
C LEU A 117 7.58 -6.11 7.00
N PRO A 118 6.89 -7.27 7.09
CA PRO A 118 7.47 -8.54 6.65
C PRO A 118 7.83 -8.55 5.16
N MET A 119 7.01 -7.89 4.33
CA MET A 119 7.28 -7.72 2.90
C MET A 119 8.59 -6.95 2.68
N LEU A 120 8.79 -5.84 3.38
CA LEU A 120 10.01 -5.03 3.30
C LEU A 120 11.24 -5.85 3.71
N LEU A 121 11.16 -6.55 4.84
CA LEU A 121 12.27 -7.38 5.35
C LEU A 121 12.66 -8.50 4.35
N LEU A 122 11.67 -9.18 3.78
CA LEU A 122 11.90 -10.21 2.76
C LEU A 122 12.46 -9.60 1.47
N THR A 123 12.07 -8.38 1.11
CA THR A 123 12.63 -7.68 -0.05
C THR A 123 14.10 -7.31 0.17
N PHE A 124 14.49 -6.88 1.38
CA PHE A 124 15.90 -6.69 1.73
C PHE A 124 16.72 -7.97 1.63
N ARG A 125 16.15 -9.12 2.03
CA ARG A 125 16.80 -10.43 1.83
C ARG A 125 16.97 -10.78 0.36
N ALA A 126 16.03 -10.38 -0.50
CA ALA A 126 16.07 -10.63 -1.93
C ALA A 126 17.04 -9.71 -2.68
N SER A 127 17.17 -8.45 -2.25
CA SER A 127 18.10 -7.46 -2.80
C SER A 127 18.15 -6.22 -1.91
N LEU A 128 19.36 -5.81 -1.52
CA LEU A 128 19.57 -4.56 -0.78
C LEU A 128 18.99 -3.36 -1.54
N ALA A 129 19.24 -3.26 -2.84
CA ALA A 129 18.76 -2.17 -3.67
C ALA A 129 17.22 -2.11 -3.70
N MET A 130 16.55 -3.25 -3.89
CA MET A 130 15.08 -3.28 -3.89
C MET A 130 14.48 -3.03 -2.51
N GLY A 131 15.12 -3.51 -1.44
CA GLY A 131 14.73 -3.18 -0.08
C GLY A 131 14.77 -1.67 0.17
N LEU A 132 15.87 -1.00 -0.22
CA LEU A 132 16.01 0.45 -0.11
C LEU A 132 14.95 1.20 -0.94
N LEU A 133 14.64 0.73 -2.15
CA LEU A 133 13.58 1.32 -2.97
C LEU A 133 12.18 1.17 -2.37
N LEU A 134 11.93 0.15 -1.52
CA LEU A 134 10.65 0.02 -0.80
C LEU A 134 10.60 0.79 0.52
N VAL A 135 11.71 1.35 1.01
CA VAL A 135 11.70 2.17 2.24
C VAL A 135 10.77 3.40 2.10
N PRO A 136 10.79 4.18 1.00
CA PRO A 136 9.84 5.26 0.82
C PRO A 136 8.38 4.80 0.85
N TYR A 137 8.06 3.60 0.32
CA TYR A 137 6.71 3.03 0.43
C TYR A 137 6.33 2.76 1.87
N GLN A 138 7.19 2.11 2.66
CA GLN A 138 6.94 1.83 4.07
C GLN A 138 6.74 3.11 4.89
N ILE A 139 7.59 4.13 4.66
CA ILE A 139 7.47 5.44 5.30
C ILE A 139 6.13 6.08 4.90
N TRP A 140 5.78 6.03 3.62
CA TRP A 140 4.55 6.61 3.12
C TRP A 140 3.30 5.97 3.73
N VAL A 141 3.20 4.64 3.79
CA VAL A 141 2.02 3.98 4.41
C VAL A 141 1.92 4.26 5.91
N ALA A 142 3.04 4.45 6.61
CA ALA A 142 3.03 4.88 8.01
C ALA A 142 2.53 6.33 8.17
N ILE A 143 2.98 7.25 7.30
CA ILE A 143 2.47 8.63 7.27
C ILE A 143 0.98 8.63 6.93
N ALA A 144 0.54 7.85 5.94
CA ALA A 144 -0.85 7.77 5.53
C ALA A 144 -1.74 7.21 6.66
N ALA A 145 -1.27 6.19 7.40
CA ALA A 145 -1.95 5.70 8.60
C ALA A 145 -2.10 6.79 9.67
N SER A 146 -1.03 7.55 9.94
CA SER A 146 -1.09 8.72 10.85
C SER A 146 -2.09 9.79 10.36
N LEU A 147 -2.16 10.05 9.06
CA LEU A 147 -3.14 10.97 8.49
C LEU A 147 -4.57 10.48 8.70
N ALA A 148 -4.86 9.20 8.52
CA ALA A 148 -6.19 8.65 8.76
C ALA A 148 -6.67 8.92 10.20
N TRP A 149 -5.80 8.69 11.19
CA TRP A 149 -6.06 9.05 12.58
C TRP A 149 -6.23 10.57 12.78
N GLY A 150 -5.44 11.38 12.09
CA GLY A 150 -5.57 12.84 12.10
C GLY A 150 -6.92 13.32 11.55
N TYR A 151 -7.45 12.66 10.52
CA TYR A 151 -8.79 12.94 9.98
C TYR A 151 -9.89 12.56 10.97
N LEU A 152 -9.79 11.38 11.61
CA LEU A 152 -10.71 10.96 12.68
C LEU A 152 -10.73 11.96 13.85
N ALA A 153 -9.57 12.50 14.23
CA ALA A 153 -9.50 13.44 15.36
C ALA A 153 -10.11 14.82 15.04
N LYS A 154 -10.35 15.12 13.77
CA LYS A 154 -10.76 16.47 13.29
C LYS A 154 -12.16 16.52 12.68
N ASN A 155 -12.80 15.37 12.43
CA ASN A 155 -14.08 15.24 11.72
C ASN A 155 -14.87 14.07 12.30
#